data_AF-A0A8T3S5K5-F1
#
_entry.id   AF-A0A8T3S5K5-F1
#
_cell.length_a   1.000
_cell.length_b   1.000
_cell.length_c   1.000
_cell.angle_alpha   90.00
_cell.angle_beta   90.00
_cell.angle_gamma   90.00
#
_symmetry.space_group_name_H-M   'P 1'
#
loop_
_entity.id
_entity.type
_entity.pdbx_description
1 polymer ?
#
loop_
_entity_poly.entity_id
_entity_poly.type
_entity_poly.pdbx_seq_one_letter_code
_entity_poly.pdbx_strand_id
1 'polypeptide(L)' 'MISYNVAGLLREPPGAMRDVRLRDRYVTLGADVELAGPLDADLRLLRTNRGILLRGSIRAPLRRSCARCTDAYV' A
#
# COMPACT_ATOMS: atom_id res chain seq x y z
N MET A 1 2.31 -0.82 11.58
CA MET A 1 3.14 -1.26 10.42
C MET A 1 2.38 -2.35 9.69
N ILE A 2 2.17 -2.22 8.37
CA ILE A 2 1.57 -3.30 7.56
C ILE A 2 2.68 -4.25 7.13
N SER A 3 2.50 -5.54 7.38
CA SER A 3 3.40 -6.59 6.92
C SER A 3 2.62 -7.67 6.19
N TYR A 4 3.15 -8.18 5.09
CA TYR A 4 2.58 -9.31 4.34
C TYR A 4 3.59 -10.46 4.28
N ASN A 5 3.19 -11.66 4.68
CA ASN A 5 4.07 -12.82 4.68
C ASN A 5 4.25 -13.37 3.25
N VAL A 6 5.50 -13.44 2.80
CA VAL A 6 5.87 -13.94 1.46
C VAL A 6 6.61 -15.29 1.51
N ALA A 7 6.73 -15.94 2.67
CA ALA A 7 7.47 -17.21 2.81
C ALA A 7 6.86 -18.35 1.98
N GLY A 8 5.54 -18.32 1.75
CA GLY A 8 4.88 -19.23 0.80
C GLY A 8 5.37 -19.00 -0.63
N LEU A 9 5.26 -17.76 -1.11
CA LEU A 9 5.65 -17.38 -2.47
C LEU A 9 7.15 -17.55 -2.75
N LEU A 10 8.00 -17.39 -1.73
CA LEU A 10 9.46 -17.63 -1.86
C LEU A 10 9.82 -19.09 -2.12
N ARG A 11 8.95 -20.03 -1.71
CA ARG A 11 9.12 -21.47 -1.96
C ARG A 11 8.61 -21.89 -3.34
N GLU A 12 7.92 -21.01 -4.05
CA GLU A 12 7.42 -21.26 -5.40
C GLU A 12 8.53 -20.98 -6.46
N PRO A 13 8.44 -21.57 -7.66
CA PRO A 13 9.41 -21.33 -8.72
C PRO A 13 9.47 -19.86 -9.17
N PRO A 14 10.60 -19.40 -9.75
CA PRO A 14 10.67 -18.11 -10.42
C PRO A 14 9.58 -17.98 -11.49
N GLY A 15 8.91 -16.83 -11.54
CA GLY A 15 7.74 -16.59 -12.37
C GLY A 15 6.41 -16.75 -11.64
N ALA A 16 6.39 -17.36 -10.44
CA ALA A 16 5.18 -17.46 -9.64
C ALA A 16 4.66 -16.07 -9.23
N MET A 17 3.33 -15.90 -9.22
CA MET A 17 2.66 -14.63 -8.96
C MET A 17 1.61 -14.74 -7.87
N ARG A 18 1.43 -13.66 -7.11
CA ARG A 18 0.32 -13.51 -6.15
C ARG A 18 -0.28 -12.11 -6.28
N ASP A 19 -1.58 -12.05 -6.53
CA ASP A 19 -2.35 -10.81 -6.42
C ASP A 19 -2.81 -10.62 -4.97
N VAL A 20 -2.61 -9.42 -4.43
CA VAL A 20 -2.89 -9.07 -3.03
C VAL A 20 -3.69 -7.77 -3.01
N ARG A 21 -4.85 -7.82 -2.36
CA ARG A 21 -5.67 -6.65 -2.04
C ARG A 21 -5.51 -6.33 -0.57
N LEU A 22 -5.13 -5.10 -0.25
CA LEU A 22 -4.96 -4.64 1.12
C LEU A 22 -5.92 -3.48 1.39
N ARG A 23 -6.45 -3.46 2.61
CA ARG A 23 -7.15 -2.32 3.18
C ARG A 23 -6.67 -2.12 4.59
N ASP A 24 -6.14 -0.94 4.91
CA ASP A 24 -5.70 -0.60 6.26
C ASP A 24 -6.25 0.75 6.70
N ARG A 25 -6.62 0.85 7.98
CA ARG A 25 -7.11 2.06 8.64
C ARG A 25 -6.08 2.71 9.55
N TYR A 26 -4.97 2.02 9.86
CA TYR A 26 -4.06 2.40 10.94
C TYR A 26 -2.64 2.73 10.48
N VAL A 27 -2.42 2.91 9.17
CA VAL A 27 -1.12 3.34 8.67
C VAL A 27 -0.88 4.80 9.03
N THR A 28 0.26 5.06 9.68
CA THR A 28 0.77 6.40 9.92
C THR A 28 1.79 6.73 8.83
N LEU A 29 1.56 7.81 8.06
CA LEU A 29 2.39 8.18 6.89
C LEU A 29 3.42 9.28 7.18
N GLY A 30 3.57 9.68 8.45
CA GLY A 30 4.44 10.79 8.89
C GLY A 30 3.63 11.88 9.58
N ALA A 31 4.31 12.89 10.15
CA ALA A 31 3.65 13.95 10.91
C ALA A 31 2.78 14.89 10.04
N ASP A 32 3.13 15.05 8.76
CA ASP A 32 2.48 16.01 7.85
C ASP A 32 1.38 15.37 6.98
N VAL A 33 1.09 14.08 7.19
CA VAL A 33 0.15 13.32 6.36
C VAL A 33 -0.88 12.65 7.25
N GLU A 34 -2.04 13.28 7.34
CA GLU A 34 -3.22 12.74 8.00
C GLU A 34 -4.11 11.99 6.99
N LEU A 35 -4.46 10.75 7.31
CA LEU A 35 -5.41 9.97 6.52
C LEU A 35 -6.85 10.41 6.84
N ALA A 36 -7.65 10.63 5.81
CA ALA A 36 -9.07 10.91 5.94
C ALA A 36 -9.95 9.64 5.89
N GLY A 37 -9.34 8.47 5.81
CA GLY A 37 -10.02 7.19 5.63
C GLY A 37 -9.03 6.04 5.40
N PRO A 38 -9.53 4.83 5.09
CA PRO A 38 -8.67 3.68 4.85
C PRO A 38 -7.82 3.86 3.59
N LEU A 39 -6.60 3.33 3.65
CA LEU A 39 -5.74 3.10 2.51
C LEU A 39 -6.12 1.77 1.87
N ASP A 40 -6.35 1.79 0.56
CA ASP A 40 -6.59 0.60 -0.26
C ASP A 40 -5.40 0.38 -1.20
N ALA A 41 -5.00 -0.87 -1.42
CA ALA A 41 -3.93 -1.20 -2.37
C ALA A 41 -4.26 -2.46 -3.17
N ASP A 42 -3.95 -2.41 -4.47
CA ASP A 42 -3.94 -3.56 -5.37
C ASP A 42 -2.50 -3.82 -5.79
N LEU A 43 -1.94 -4.95 -5.36
CA LEU A 43 -0.54 -5.30 -5.52
C LEU A 43 -0.41 -6.65 -6.22
N ARG A 44 0.60 -6.77 -7.07
CA ARG A 44 1.07 -8.02 -7.66
C ARG A 44 2.49 -8.28 -7.22
N LEU A 45 2.68 -9.43 -6.59
CA LEU A 45 3.98 -9.94 -6.18
C LEU A 45 4.42 -10.98 -7.20
N LEU A 46 5.65 -10.86 -7.70
CA LEU A 46 6.28 -11.78 -8.63
C LEU A 46 7.54 -12.36 -7.99
N ARG A 47 7.63 -13.69 -7.92
CA ARG A 47 8.85 -14.39 -7.54
C ARG A 47 9.87 -14.28 -8.66
N THR A 48 11.03 -13.68 -8.37
CA THR A 48 12.18 -13.62 -9.28
C THR A 48 13.28 -14.59 -8.81
N ASN A 49 14.36 -14.76 -9.58
CA ASN A 49 15.51 -15.55 -9.13
C ASN A 49 16.22 -14.95 -7.91
N ARG A 50 16.01 -13.67 -7.60
CA ARG A 50 16.74 -12.93 -6.54
C ARG A 50 15.85 -12.41 -5.40
N GLY A 51 14.54 -12.58 -5.47
CA GLY A 51 13.63 -12.10 -4.43
C GLY A 51 12.18 -12.03 -4.89
N ILE A 52 11.45 -11.05 -4.36
CA ILE A 52 10.10 -10.71 -4.78
C ILE A 52 10.15 -9.32 -5.43
N LEU A 53 9.61 -9.22 -6.65
CA LEU A 53 9.29 -7.94 -7.26
C LEU A 53 7.83 -7.61 -6.93
N LEU A 54 7.59 -6.42 -6.40
CA LEU A 54 6.24 -5.93 -6.10
C LEU A 54 5.90 -4.78 -7.05
N ARG A 55 4.74 -4.85 -7.67
CA ARG A 55 4.16 -3.76 -8.47
C ARG A 55 2.71 -3.56 -8.08
N GLY A 56 2.23 -2.32 -8.08
CA GLY A 56 0.82 -2.08 -7.78
C GLY A 56 0.48 -0.62 -7.67
N SER A 57 -0.73 -0.36 -7.19
CA SER A 57 -1.23 0.97 -6.92
C SER A 57 -1.73 1.04 -5.48
N ILE A 58 -1.50 2.18 -4.85
CA ILE A 58 -1.96 2.50 -3.51
C ILE A 58 -2.83 3.74 -3.62
N ARG A 59 -3.99 3.72 -2.98
CA ARG A 59 -4.93 4.85 -2.91
C ARG A 59 -5.20 5.14 -1.45
N ALA A 60 -5.02 6.39 -1.07
CA ALA A 60 -5.24 6.84 0.30
C ALA A 60 -5.94 8.20 0.26
N PRO A 61 -7.12 8.35 0.88
CA PRO A 61 -7.74 9.65 1.07
C PRO A 61 -6.96 10.42 2.15
N LEU A 62 -6.60 11.67 1.85
CA LEU A 62 -5.76 12.49 2.73
C LEU A 62 -6.55 13.69 3.22
N ARG A 63 -6.40 14.04 4.50
CA ARG A 63 -6.93 15.30 5.02
C ARG A 63 -5.95 16.41 4.65
N ARG A 64 -6.46 17.44 3.96
CA ARG A 64 -5.67 18.57 3.45
C ARG A 64 -6.37 19.88 3.77
N SER A 65 -5.60 20.98 3.77
CA SER A 65 -6.14 22.34 3.89
C SER A 65 -6.12 23.00 2.51
N CYS A 66 -7.22 23.64 2.14
CA CYS A 66 -7.34 24.34 0.87
C CYS A 66 -6.44 25.57 0.86
N ALA A 67 -5.58 25.71 -0.14
CA ALA A 67 -4.68 26.86 -0.24
C ALA A 67 -5.40 28.21 -0.43
N ARG A 68 -6.70 28.20 -0.77
CA ARG A 68 -7.49 29.41 -1.02
C ARG A 68 -8.28 29.87 0.21
N CYS A 69 -9.03 28.97 0.84
CA CYS A 69 -9.91 29.31 1.96
C CYS A 69 -9.42 28.76 3.30
N THR A 70 -8.33 27.99 3.32
CA THR A 70 -7.75 27.34 4.51
C THR A 70 -8.63 26.29 5.21
N ASP A 71 -9.84 26.06 4.72
CA ASP A 71 -10.73 25.01 5.22
C ASP A 71 -10.16 23.61 4.95
N ALA A 72 -10.49 22.68 5.84
CA ALA A 72 -10.08 21.29 5.73
C ALA A 72 -10.99 20.51 4.75
N TYR A 73 -10.37 19.77 3.83
CA TYR A 73 -11.05 18.92 2.84
C TYR A 73 -10.38 17.54 2.74
N VAL A 74 -11.03 16.65 1.99
CA VAL A 74 -10.59 15.28 1.69
C VAL A 74 -10.54 15.10 0.18
#